data_AF-A0A397YG24-F1
#
_entry.id   AF-A0A397YG24-F1
#
_cell.length_a   1.000
_cell.length_b   1.000
_cell.length_c   1.000
_cell.angle_alpha   90.00
_cell.angle_beta   90.00
_cell.angle_gamma   90.00
#
_symmetry.space_group_name_H-M   'P 1'
#
loop_
_entity.id
_entity.type
_entity.pdbx_description
1 polymer ?
#
loop_
_entity_poly.entity_id
_entity_poly.type
_entity_poly.pdbx_seq_one_letter_code
_entity_poly.pdbx_strand_id
1 'polypeptide(L)'
;MKGVVESQFTVEWESIIRLLKEGSNWSKVKLFVSRYILQSTVHAIWMERNRRKHNELPSPSVVLIKRLDKNMRNRFTTLRRRGEKDLAEGMNFWFGSR
;
A
#
# COMPACT_ATOMS: atom_id res chain seq x y z
N MET A 1 -0.11 -15.52 -8.31
CA MET A 1 0.29 -14.12 -8.49
C MET A 1 1.55 -13.82 -7.71
N LYS A 2 2.38 -12.88 -8.19
CA LYS A 2 3.63 -12.48 -7.53
C LYS A 2 3.49 -11.26 -6.59
N GLY A 3 2.30 -10.65 -6.45
CA GLY A 3 2.11 -9.45 -5.62
C GLY A 3 2.81 -8.21 -6.20
N VAL A 4 2.78 -7.09 -5.48
CA VAL A 4 3.32 -5.80 -5.98
C VAL A 4 4.84 -5.82 -6.14
N VAL A 5 5.57 -6.43 -5.21
CA VAL A 5 7.05 -6.43 -5.18
C VAL A 5 7.68 -7.68 -5.79
N GLU A 6 6.86 -8.62 -6.24
CA GLU A 6 7.27 -9.82 -6.98
C GLU A 6 8.39 -10.62 -6.31
N SER A 7 9.47 -10.93 -7.04
CA SER A 7 10.62 -11.68 -6.54
C SER A 7 11.46 -10.92 -5.51
N GLN A 8 11.18 -9.63 -5.28
CA GLN A 8 11.88 -8.78 -4.30
C GLN A 8 11.12 -8.71 -2.97
N PHE A 9 10.17 -9.62 -2.74
CA PHE A 9 9.47 -9.73 -1.46
C PHE A 9 10.47 -10.05 -0.33
N THR A 10 10.32 -9.33 0.77
CA THR A 10 11.07 -9.54 2.01
C THR A 10 10.23 -9.08 3.19
N VAL A 11 10.51 -9.64 4.36
CA VAL A 11 9.91 -9.27 5.65
C VAL A 11 10.86 -8.44 6.52
N GLU A 12 12.10 -8.27 6.08
CA GLU A 12 13.13 -7.53 6.81
C GLU A 12 12.94 -6.03 6.58
N TRP A 13 12.79 -5.27 7.66
CA TRP A 13 12.38 -3.86 7.62
C TRP A 13 13.38 -2.97 6.88
N GLU A 14 14.66 -3.10 7.15
CA GLU A 14 15.71 -2.30 6.52
C GLU A 14 15.75 -2.55 5.02
N SER A 15 15.58 -3.81 4.60
CA SER A 15 15.49 -4.22 3.19
C SER A 15 14.25 -3.65 2.51
N ILE A 16 13.10 -3.60 3.19
CA ILE A 16 11.89 -2.93 2.68
C ILE A 16 12.18 -1.44 2.46
N ILE A 17 12.77 -0.76 3.45
CA ILE A 17 13.08 0.66 3.36
C ILE A 17 14.09 0.94 2.24
N ARG A 18 15.13 0.11 2.12
CA ARG A 18 16.12 0.18 1.05
C ARG A 18 15.45 0.02 -0.31
N LEU A 19 14.63 -1.01 -0.49
CA LEU A 19 13.89 -1.26 -1.74
C LEU A 19 13.00 -0.07 -2.14
N LEU A 20 12.35 0.57 -1.17
CA LEU A 20 11.49 1.73 -1.42
C LEU A 20 12.25 3.03 -1.70
N LYS A 21 13.49 3.17 -1.20
CA LYS A 21 14.36 4.32 -1.44
C LYS A 21 15.13 4.19 -2.75
N GLU A 22 15.76 3.02 -2.95
CA GLU A 22 16.76 2.74 -3.97
C GLU A 22 16.22 1.95 -5.16
N GLY A 23 14.91 1.72 -5.25
CA GLY A 23 14.25 0.99 -6.34
C GLY A 23 14.39 1.69 -7.71
N SER A 24 15.61 1.77 -8.22
CA SER A 24 16.04 2.52 -9.41
C SER A 24 15.42 1.98 -10.70
N ASN A 25 15.01 0.70 -10.70
CA ASN A 25 14.41 0.04 -11.85
C ASN A 25 12.88 -0.07 -11.78
N TRP A 26 12.23 0.45 -10.72
CA TRP A 26 10.77 0.39 -10.61
C TRP A 26 10.12 1.57 -11.32
N SER A 27 8.99 1.30 -11.99
CA SER A 27 8.16 2.36 -12.55
C SER A 27 7.67 3.31 -11.46
N LYS A 28 7.38 4.57 -11.82
CA LYS A 28 6.79 5.55 -10.90
C LYS A 28 5.54 5.00 -10.21
N VAL A 29 4.70 4.27 -10.95
CA VAL A 29 3.49 3.61 -10.42
C VAL A 29 3.84 2.57 -9.37
N LYS A 30 4.80 1.66 -9.64
CA LYS A 30 5.21 0.61 -8.70
C LYS A 30 5.83 1.21 -7.43
N LEU A 31 6.66 2.24 -7.56
CA LEU A 31 7.21 2.99 -6.42
C LEU A 31 6.09 3.66 -5.60
N PHE A 32 5.16 4.35 -6.25
CA PHE A 32 4.04 4.99 -5.58
C PHE A 32 3.19 3.98 -4.82
N VAL A 33 2.75 2.90 -5.49
CA VAL A 33 1.94 1.84 -4.87
C VAL A 33 2.63 1.28 -3.64
N SER A 34 3.91 0.92 -3.77
CA SER A 34 4.67 0.26 -2.71
C SER A 34 4.90 1.19 -1.51
N ARG A 35 5.24 2.46 -1.75
CA ARG A 35 5.41 3.46 -0.67
C ARG A 35 4.10 3.77 0.02
N TYR A 36 3.04 4.01 -0.75
CA TYR A 36 1.74 4.39 -0.20
C TYR A 36 1.07 3.24 0.55
N ILE A 37 1.17 1.99 0.08
CA ILE A 37 0.62 0.84 0.80
C ILE A 37 1.41 0.56 2.08
N LEU A 38 2.74 0.73 2.10
CA LEU A 38 3.52 0.60 3.33
C LEU A 38 3.07 1.65 4.35
N GLN A 39 3.03 2.92 3.96
CA GLN A 39 2.59 4.01 4.83
C GLN A 39 1.18 3.76 5.39
N SER A 40 0.24 3.36 4.52
CA SER A 40 -1.14 3.07 4.90
C SER A 40 -1.23 1.89 5.86
N THR A 41 -0.41 0.85 5.65
CA THR A 41 -0.38 -0.35 6.49
C THR A 41 0.17 -0.03 7.88
N VAL A 42 1.30 0.70 7.96
CA VAL A 42 1.87 1.15 9.23
C VAL A 42 0.86 1.99 10.01
N HIS A 43 0.20 2.94 9.34
CA HIS A 43 -0.83 3.76 9.96
C HIS A 43 -2.04 2.94 10.44
N ALA A 44 -2.51 1.97 9.64
CA ALA A 44 -3.62 1.10 10.03
C ALA A 44 -3.29 0.23 11.25
N ILE A 45 -2.06 -0.30 11.34
CA ILE A 45 -1.59 -1.06 12.50
C ILE A 45 -1.51 -0.15 13.73
N TRP A 46 -0.95 1.06 13.58
CA TRP A 46 -0.90 2.02 14.68
C TRP A 46 -2.31 2.39 15.18
N MET A 47 -3.25 2.68 14.28
CA MET A 47 -4.65 2.95 14.63
C MET A 47 -5.30 1.77 15.36
N GLU A 48 -5.11 0.54 14.88
CA GLU A 48 -5.63 -0.67 15.52
C GLU A 48 -5.08 -0.84 16.94
N ARG A 49 -3.77 -0.62 17.13
CA ARG A 49 -3.13 -0.67 18.46
C ARG A 49 -3.67 0.42 19.37
N ASN A 50 -3.88 1.62 18.85
CA ASN A 50 -4.41 2.74 19.63
C ASN A 50 -5.87 2.48 20.07
N ARG A 51 -6.71 1.96 19.19
CA ARG A 51 -8.08 1.55 19.52
C ARG A 51 -8.12 0.52 20.65
N ARG A 52 -7.29 -0.52 20.56
CA ARG A 52 -7.17 -1.54 21.62
C ARG A 52 -6.71 -0.94 22.94
N LYS A 53 -5.78 0.01 22.92
CA LYS A 53 -5.33 0.76 24.12
C LYS A 53 -6.49 1.51 24.78
N HIS A 54 -7.47 1.96 24.00
CA HIS A 54 -8.68 2.62 24.47
C HIS A 54 -9.87 1.65 24.66
N ASN A 55 -9.59 0.35 24.83
CA ASN A 55 -10.58 -0.71 25.09
C ASN A 55 -11.65 -0.89 23.99
N GLU A 56 -11.39 -0.45 22.76
CA GLU A 56 -12.24 -0.81 21.62
C GLU A 56 -12.03 -2.29 21.23
N LEU A 57 -13.06 -2.89 20.63
CA LEU A 57 -13.01 -4.28 20.17
C LEU A 57 -11.94 -4.47 19.06
N PRO A 58 -11.11 -5.53 19.14
CA PRO A 58 -10.16 -5.85 18.08
C PRO A 58 -10.81 -6.01 16.72
N SER A 59 -10.25 -5.36 15.69
CA SER A 59 -10.65 -5.63 14.31
C SER A 59 -9.90 -6.85 13.76
N PRO A 60 -10.58 -7.80 13.11
CA PRO A 60 -9.90 -8.87 12.38
C PRO A 60 -8.98 -8.33 11.29
N SER A 61 -7.82 -8.97 11.08
CA SER A 61 -6.83 -8.56 10.07
C SER A 61 -7.43 -8.49 8.67
N VAL A 62 -8.36 -9.39 8.33
CA VAL A 62 -9.08 -9.40 7.04
C VAL A 62 -9.86 -8.10 6.79
N VAL A 63 -10.40 -7.47 7.85
CA VAL A 63 -11.11 -6.19 7.73
C VAL A 63 -10.13 -5.07 7.41
N LEU A 64 -8.95 -5.07 8.06
CA LEU A 64 -7.90 -4.10 7.79
C LEU A 64 -7.37 -4.23 6.36
N ILE A 65 -7.13 -5.47 5.89
CA ILE A 65 -6.70 -5.74 4.51
C ILE A 65 -7.73 -5.22 3.49
N LYS A 66 -9.03 -5.49 3.70
CA LYS A 66 -10.10 -4.98 2.83
C LYS A 66 -10.17 -3.44 2.83
N ARG A 67 -9.96 -2.81 3.99
CA ARG A 67 -9.92 -1.34 4.11
C ARG A 67 -8.73 -0.75 3.37
N LEU A 68 -7.54 -1.34 3.51
CA LEU A 68 -6.33 -0.91 2.81
C LEU A 68 -6.50 -1.01 1.29
N ASP A 69 -7.07 -2.11 0.80
CA ASP A 69 -7.41 -2.25 -0.61
C ASP A 69 -8.37 -1.16 -1.11
N LYS A 70 -9.46 -0.91 -0.37
CA LYS A 70 -10.40 0.15 -0.74
C LYS A 70 -9.71 1.53 -0.72
N ASN A 71 -8.84 1.79 0.25
CA ASN A 71 -8.06 3.02 0.34
C ASN A 71 -7.13 3.20 -0.86
N MET A 72 -6.45 2.16 -1.32
CA MET A 72 -5.63 2.21 -2.56
C MET A 72 -6.47 2.61 -3.77
N ARG A 73 -7.61 1.94 -3.98
CA ARG A 73 -8.52 2.21 -5.10
C ARG A 73 -9.11 3.63 -5.04
N ASN A 74 -9.50 4.07 -3.84
CA ASN A 74 -9.96 5.43 -3.62
C ASN A 74 -8.84 6.43 -3.93
N ARG A 75 -7.59 6.16 -3.50
CA ARG A 75 -6.45 7.02 -3.80
C ARG A 75 -6.25 7.17 -5.30
N PHE A 76 -6.20 6.10 -6.07
CA PHE A 76 -6.10 6.19 -7.55
C PHE A 76 -7.25 6.99 -8.17
N THR A 77 -8.48 6.79 -7.68
CA THR A 77 -9.64 7.56 -8.15
C THR A 77 -9.46 9.05 -7.90
N THR A 78 -8.95 9.43 -6.72
CA THR A 78 -8.68 10.85 -6.39
C THR A 78 -7.55 11.45 -7.25
N LEU A 79 -6.48 10.70 -7.48
CA LEU A 79 -5.35 11.14 -8.30
C LEU A 79 -5.78 11.37 -9.76
N ARG A 80 -6.56 10.43 -10.31
CA ARG A 80 -7.14 10.56 -11.66
C ARG A 80 -8.02 11.80 -11.78
N ARG A 81 -8.88 12.07 -10.78
CA ARG A 81 -9.73 13.27 -10.77
C ARG A 81 -8.95 14.58 -10.68
N ARG A 82 -7.75 14.56 -10.08
CA ARG A 82 -6.84 15.72 -10.03
C ARG A 82 -6.03 15.92 -11.32
N GLY A 83 -6.12 15.00 -12.28
CA GLY A 83 -5.39 15.09 -13.54
C GLY A 83 -3.94 14.61 -13.48
N GLU A 84 -3.55 13.87 -12.43
CA GLU A 84 -2.20 13.26 -12.36
C GLU A 84 -2.08 12.10 -13.37
N LYS A 85 -1.63 12.42 -14.58
CA LYS A 85 -1.49 11.46 -15.69
C LYS A 85 -0.42 10.39 -15.41
N ASP A 86 0.65 10.75 -14.70
CA ASP A 86 1.77 9.86 -14.36
C ASP A 86 1.38 8.64 -13.51
N LEU A 87 0.24 8.71 -12.81
CA LEU A 87 -0.28 7.63 -11.96
C LEU A 87 -1.62 7.08 -12.47
N ALA A 88 -2.04 7.46 -13.68
CA ALA A 88 -3.34 7.09 -14.25
C ALA A 88 -3.53 5.56 -14.38
N GLU A 89 -2.43 4.84 -14.67
CA GLU A 89 -2.43 3.38 -14.79
C GLU A 89 -2.38 2.65 -13.45
N GLY A 90 -2.27 3.38 -12.33
CA GLY A 90 -2.11 2.79 -11.00
C GLY A 90 -3.26 1.87 -10.59
N MET A 91 -4.48 2.14 -11.05
CA MET A 91 -5.62 1.24 -10.83
C MET A 91 -5.45 -0.10 -11.56
N ASN A 92 -5.04 -0.08 -12.82
CA ASN A 92 -4.82 -1.29 -13.62
C ASN A 92 -3.66 -2.10 -13.05
N PHE A 93 -2.56 -1.42 -12.70
CA PHE A 93 -1.43 -2.03 -12.02
C PHE A 93 -1.85 -2.71 -10.71
N TRP A 94 -2.65 -2.04 -9.87
CA TRP A 94 -3.12 -2.61 -8.61
C TRP A 94 -3.97 -3.87 -8.81
N PHE A 95 -4.87 -3.87 -9.79
CA PHE A 95 -5.66 -5.06 -10.12
C PHE A 95 -4.81 -6.19 -10.69
N GLY A 96 -3.82 -5.90 -11.54
CA GLY A 96 -2.92 -6.92 -12.09
C GLY A 96 -1.98 -7.56 -11.06
N SER A 97 -1.76 -6.91 -9.92
CA SER A 97 -0.91 -7.43 -8.85
C SER A 97 -1.58 -8.48 -7.94
N ARG A 98 -2.88 -8.73 -8.13
CA ARG A 98 -3.74 -9.51 -7.24
C ARG A 98 -4.17 -10.84 -7.80
#